data_AF-A0A955I7Z4-F1
#
_entry.id   AF-A0A955I7Z4-F1
#
_cell.length_a   1.000
_cell.length_b   1.000
_cell.length_c   1.000
_cell.angle_alpha   90.00
_cell.angle_beta   90.00
_cell.angle_gamma   90.00
#
_symmetry.space_group_name_H-M   'P 1'
#
loop_
_entity.id
_entity.type
_entity.pdbx_description
1 polymer ?
#
loop_
_entity_poly.entity_id
_entity_poly.type
_entity_poly.pdbx_seq_one_letter_code
_entity_poly.pdbx_strand_id
1 'polypeptide(L)'
;MHKKLTHAIRIGSIVSLSAVAMFLGIQLKNDVEKLGNVLSASSPWIQTDWSGGQFIGLVTENVDTFSTSTNIETTVVNEISLIETDNWSMDYAQWQNRKKVLFDNTDTNLGVPSENLVDFPVLIKLDSGTDIDYSKTQNQGQDIRFTDSDGTILSYEIENWDESGSSFIWVKVPSIDINSSEDSIFLYYNNPLAPDAQNPADVWSNGYAMVQHLDDASVSTVVDSTSSNFTGTKRTSNA
;
A
#
# COMPACT_ATOMS: atom_id res chain seq x y z
N MET A 1 8.92 3.78 -3.58
CA MET A 1 7.51 3.59 -3.97
C MET A 1 7.38 2.21 -4.59
N HIS A 2 6.66 1.29 -3.96
CA HIS A 2 6.52 -0.07 -4.45
C HIS A 2 5.30 -0.15 -5.38
N LYS A 3 5.47 -0.78 -6.54
CA LYS A 3 4.39 -1.14 -7.46
C LYS A 3 4.04 -2.60 -7.24
N LYS A 4 2.76 -2.96 -7.33
CA LYS A 4 2.42 -4.38 -7.47
C LYS A 4 3.09 -4.92 -8.72
N LEU A 5 3.89 -5.96 -8.59
CA LEU A 5 4.45 -6.68 -9.72
C LEU A 5 3.64 -7.94 -9.92
N THR A 6 2.90 -7.99 -11.02
CA THR A 6 2.22 -9.21 -11.47
C THR A 6 3.11 -9.88 -12.51
N HIS A 7 3.75 -10.99 -12.13
CA HIS A 7 4.56 -11.76 -13.06
C HIS A 7 3.75 -12.95 -13.58
N ALA A 8 3.37 -12.87 -14.85
CA ALA A 8 2.58 -13.88 -15.55
C ALA A 8 3.48 -14.82 -16.36
N ILE A 9 3.49 -16.11 -16.03
CA ILE A 9 4.06 -17.13 -16.92
C ILE A 9 2.98 -17.50 -17.94
N ARG A 10 3.16 -17.06 -19.19
CA ARG A 10 2.29 -17.45 -20.32
C ARG A 10 2.73 -18.77 -20.89
N ILE A 11 1.91 -19.80 -20.76
CA ILE A 11 2.17 -21.11 -21.37
C ILE A 11 1.81 -20.99 -22.86
N GLY A 12 2.83 -20.72 -23.69
CA GLY A 12 2.70 -20.74 -25.14
C GLY A 12 2.24 -22.13 -25.60
N SER A 13 1.17 -22.16 -26.39
CA SER A 13 0.49 -23.35 -26.91
C SER A 13 1.48 -24.47 -27.27
N ILE A 14 1.51 -25.54 -26.48
CA ILE A 14 2.16 -26.78 -26.89
C ILE A 14 1.22 -27.47 -27.86
N VAL A 15 1.78 -27.71 -29.05
CA VAL A 15 1.20 -28.34 -30.23
C VAL A 15 0.32 -29.55 -29.87
N SER A 16 -0.87 -29.57 -30.47
CA SER A 16 -1.89 -30.63 -30.56
C SER A 16 -1.65 -31.94 -29.80
N LEU A 17 -2.59 -32.30 -28.92
CA LEU A 17 -3.17 -33.64 -28.95
C LEU A 17 -4.53 -33.70 -28.25
N SER A 18 -5.39 -34.58 -28.77
CA SER A 18 -6.79 -34.80 -28.47
C SER A 18 -7.19 -34.87 -26.98
N ALA A 19 -8.38 -34.33 -26.69
CA ALA A 19 -9.33 -34.75 -25.65
C ALA A 19 -8.98 -34.60 -24.15
N VAL A 20 -7.82 -34.08 -23.75
CA VAL A 20 -7.43 -33.99 -22.32
C VAL A 20 -7.43 -32.55 -21.78
N ALA A 21 -8.43 -31.74 -22.14
CA ALA A 21 -8.55 -30.38 -21.58
C ALA A 21 -9.21 -30.36 -20.19
N MET A 22 -9.93 -31.43 -19.80
CA MET A 22 -10.72 -31.46 -18.57
C MET A 22 -10.00 -32.08 -17.36
N PHE A 23 -8.86 -32.76 -17.59
CA PHE A 23 -8.14 -33.45 -16.52
C PHE A 23 -6.94 -32.65 -15.98
N LEU A 24 -6.42 -31.68 -16.74
CA LEU A 24 -5.23 -30.93 -16.37
C LEU A 24 -5.48 -29.91 -15.24
N GLY A 25 -6.68 -29.33 -15.17
CA GLY A 25 -7.05 -28.36 -14.14
C GLY A 25 -7.24 -28.96 -12.74
N ILE A 26 -7.63 -30.24 -12.65
CA ILE A 26 -7.82 -30.94 -11.37
C ILE A 26 -6.48 -31.50 -10.84
N GLN A 27 -5.56 -31.87 -11.74
CA GLN A 27 -4.23 -32.36 -11.36
C GLN A 27 -3.32 -31.27 -10.80
N LEU A 28 -3.33 -30.07 -11.39
CA LEU A 28 -2.51 -28.94 -10.91
C LEU A 28 -2.87 -28.50 -9.49
N LYS A 29 -4.16 -28.53 -9.10
CA LYS A 29 -4.57 -28.19 -7.73
C LYS A 29 -4.04 -29.18 -6.68
N ASN A 30 -4.01 -30.47 -7.02
CA ASN A 30 -3.50 -31.53 -6.15
C ASN A 30 -1.97 -31.59 -6.10
N ASP A 31 -1.27 -31.11 -7.15
CA ASP A 31 0.20 -31.05 -7.19
C ASP A 31 0.76 -29.83 -6.44
N VAL A 32 0.00 -28.72 -6.37
CA VAL A 32 0.36 -27.54 -5.55
C VAL A 32 0.26 -27.84 -4.04
N GLU A 33 -0.67 -28.69 -3.60
CA GLU A 33 -0.74 -29.15 -2.21
C GLU A 33 0.37 -30.17 -1.84
N LYS A 34 1.12 -30.66 -2.83
CA LYS A 34 2.28 -31.56 -2.68
C LYS A 34 3.61 -30.89 -3.01
N LEU A 35 3.76 -29.60 -2.71
CA LEU A 35 5.08 -28.95 -2.68
C LEU A 35 5.91 -29.42 -1.47
N GLY A 36 6.12 -30.73 -1.34
CA GLY A 36 7.28 -31.27 -0.65
C GLY A 36 8.46 -31.14 -1.60
N ASN A 37 9.52 -30.45 -1.15
CA ASN A 37 10.84 -30.29 -1.78
C ASN A 37 10.90 -30.72 -3.24
N VAL A 38 10.85 -29.76 -4.17
CA VAL A 38 11.03 -29.98 -5.60
C VAL A 38 12.30 -30.81 -5.82
N LEU A 39 12.15 -32.11 -6.02
CA LEU A 39 13.24 -32.97 -6.42
C LEU A 39 13.54 -32.62 -7.88
N SER A 40 14.73 -32.07 -8.08
CA SER A 40 15.29 -31.64 -9.36
C SER A 40 14.93 -32.62 -10.48
N ALA A 41 14.08 -32.22 -11.41
CA ALA A 41 13.85 -32.95 -12.63
C ALA A 41 15.09 -32.81 -13.53
N SER A 42 15.63 -33.94 -13.97
CA SER A 42 16.80 -34.03 -14.83
C SER A 42 16.53 -33.45 -16.23
N SER A 43 17.11 -32.27 -16.51
CA SER A 43 17.61 -31.73 -17.80
C SER A 43 16.69 -31.63 -19.04
N PRO A 44 16.71 -30.53 -19.81
CA PRO A 44 16.96 -29.12 -19.46
C PRO A 44 15.66 -28.31 -19.58
N TRP A 45 15.32 -27.53 -18.55
CA TRP A 45 14.26 -26.54 -18.64
C TRP A 45 14.85 -25.17 -18.99
N ILE A 46 14.22 -24.46 -19.93
CA ILE A 46 14.56 -23.09 -20.29
C ILE A 46 13.77 -22.19 -19.34
N GLN A 47 14.46 -21.53 -18.42
CA GLN A 47 13.92 -20.48 -17.57
C GLN A 47 14.20 -19.14 -18.25
N THR A 48 13.17 -18.36 -18.55
CA THR A 48 13.34 -16.94 -18.89
C THR A 48 13.62 -16.20 -17.58
N ASP A 49 14.74 -15.52 -17.49
CA ASP A 49 15.13 -14.81 -16.29
C ASP A 49 14.17 -13.65 -15.99
N TRP A 50 13.87 -13.56 -14.72
CA TRP A 50 13.14 -12.49 -14.09
C TRP A 50 14.02 -11.23 -14.07
N SER A 51 13.99 -10.48 -15.17
CA SER A 51 14.20 -9.02 -15.22
C SER A 51 13.94 -8.46 -16.63
N GLY A 52 12.88 -8.92 -17.30
CA GLY A 52 12.49 -8.42 -18.63
C GLY A 52 13.52 -8.62 -19.75
N GLY A 53 14.51 -9.49 -19.54
CA GLY A 53 15.48 -9.91 -20.54
C GLY A 53 15.20 -11.34 -21.02
N GLN A 54 15.75 -11.71 -22.17
CA GLN A 54 15.78 -13.10 -22.63
C GLN A 54 17.20 -13.62 -22.38
N PHE A 55 17.45 -14.24 -21.23
CA PHE A 55 18.73 -14.92 -21.00
C PHE A 55 18.75 -16.30 -21.67
N ILE A 56 19.80 -16.58 -22.44
CA ILE A 56 20.02 -17.86 -23.14
C ILE A 56 21.30 -18.47 -22.56
N GLY A 57 21.24 -18.93 -21.31
CA GLY A 57 22.37 -19.52 -20.60
C GLY A 57 21.92 -20.52 -19.54
N LEU A 58 22.78 -21.52 -19.25
CA LEU A 58 22.54 -22.50 -18.17
C LEU A 58 22.75 -21.80 -16.83
N VAL A 59 21.71 -21.70 -16.01
CA VAL A 59 21.81 -21.14 -14.65
C VAL A 59 22.34 -22.22 -13.71
N THR A 60 23.57 -22.05 -13.23
CA THR A 60 24.25 -22.99 -12.32
C THR A 60 24.28 -22.50 -10.86
N GLU A 61 23.72 -21.34 -10.58
CA GLU A 61 23.62 -20.77 -9.23
C GLU A 61 22.28 -21.11 -8.57
N ASN A 62 22.19 -20.91 -7.25
CA ASN A 62 20.93 -21.10 -6.51
C ASN A 62 19.84 -20.20 -7.11
N VAL A 63 18.74 -20.81 -7.55
CA VAL A 63 17.54 -20.10 -7.99
C VAL A 63 16.64 -19.95 -6.78
N ASP A 64 16.07 -18.75 -6.60
CA ASP A 64 15.08 -18.52 -5.56
C ASP A 64 13.90 -19.48 -5.75
N THR A 65 13.69 -20.36 -4.77
CA THR A 65 12.59 -21.34 -4.77
C THR A 65 11.52 -20.86 -3.81
N PHE A 66 10.30 -20.66 -4.32
CA PHE A 66 9.17 -20.28 -3.49
C PHE A 66 8.78 -21.47 -2.60
N SER A 67 8.82 -21.27 -1.28
CA SER A 67 8.58 -22.31 -0.27
C SER A 67 7.09 -22.47 0.11
N THR A 68 6.19 -21.68 -0.50
CA THR A 68 4.75 -21.69 -0.21
C THR A 68 3.91 -21.45 -1.47
N SER A 69 2.66 -21.94 -1.48
CA SER A 69 1.67 -21.67 -2.54
C SER A 69 0.96 -20.33 -2.39
N THR A 70 1.33 -19.54 -1.38
CA THR A 70 0.76 -18.23 -1.11
C THR A 70 1.07 -17.31 -2.30
N ASN A 71 0.10 -16.52 -2.74
CA ASN A 71 0.22 -15.57 -3.86
C ASN A 71 0.34 -16.18 -5.28
N ILE A 72 -0.03 -17.44 -5.46
CA ILE A 72 -0.18 -18.06 -6.79
C ILE A 72 -1.62 -17.88 -7.27
N GLU A 73 -1.83 -17.04 -8.29
CA GLU A 73 -3.13 -16.87 -8.97
C GLU A 73 -3.24 -17.75 -10.21
N THR A 74 -4.37 -18.46 -10.35
CA THR A 74 -4.68 -19.37 -11.47
C THR A 74 -6.03 -19.09 -12.13
N THR A 75 -6.64 -17.95 -11.78
CA THR A 75 -7.98 -17.55 -12.22
C THR A 75 -8.07 -17.31 -13.73
N VAL A 76 -6.93 -17.12 -14.40
CA VAL A 76 -6.81 -16.97 -15.86
C VAL A 76 -6.36 -18.29 -16.47
N VAL A 77 -7.11 -18.77 -17.47
CA VAL A 77 -6.78 -20.00 -18.20
C VAL A 77 -5.42 -19.86 -18.89
N ASN A 78 -4.51 -20.82 -18.65
CA ASN A 78 -3.14 -20.89 -19.18
C ASN A 78 -2.15 -19.84 -18.63
N GLU A 79 -2.46 -19.22 -17.50
CA GLU A 79 -1.57 -18.31 -16.82
C GLU A 79 -1.40 -18.72 -15.36
N ILE A 80 -0.16 -18.70 -14.89
CA ILE A 80 0.17 -18.71 -13.47
C ILE A 80 0.77 -17.36 -13.17
N SER A 81 0.12 -16.58 -12.29
CA SER A 81 0.59 -15.28 -11.85
C SER A 81 1.17 -15.38 -10.45
N LEU A 82 2.40 -14.91 -10.28
CA LEU A 82 3.03 -14.73 -8.97
C LEU A 82 2.78 -13.29 -8.53
N ILE A 83 2.01 -13.11 -7.46
CA ILE A 83 1.80 -11.80 -6.84
C ILE A 83 2.87 -11.60 -5.77
N GLU A 84 4.01 -11.03 -6.14
CA GLU A 84 4.95 -10.57 -5.13
C GLU A 84 4.35 -9.32 -4.46
N THR A 85 3.92 -9.52 -3.23
CA THR A 85 3.40 -8.45 -2.38
C THR A 85 4.13 -8.53 -1.07
N ASP A 86 5.32 -7.94 -1.01
CA ASP A 86 6.08 -7.79 0.22
C ASP A 86 5.19 -7.16 1.30
N ASN A 87 4.60 -7.99 2.16
CA ASN A 87 3.74 -7.56 3.25
C ASN A 87 2.61 -6.59 2.83
N TRP A 88 2.04 -6.70 1.61
CA TRP A 88 0.72 -6.07 1.40
C TRP A 88 -0.30 -6.89 2.15
N SER A 89 -1.08 -6.23 3.01
CA SER A 89 -2.31 -6.83 3.50
C SER A 89 -3.18 -7.21 2.29
N MET A 90 -3.69 -8.45 2.28
CA MET A 90 -4.57 -8.93 1.20
C MET A 90 -5.82 -8.06 1.04
N ASP A 91 -6.25 -7.39 2.12
CA ASP A 91 -7.40 -6.50 2.13
C ASP A 91 -7.21 -5.25 1.24
N TYR A 92 -5.97 -4.94 0.85
CA TYR A 92 -5.63 -3.84 -0.05
C TYR A 92 -5.13 -4.31 -1.42
N ALA A 93 -5.44 -5.56 -1.81
CA ALA A 93 -5.03 -6.13 -3.09
C ALA A 93 -5.49 -5.33 -4.33
N GLN A 94 -6.51 -4.49 -4.19
CA GLN A 94 -7.04 -3.63 -5.27
C GLN A 94 -6.21 -2.37 -5.50
N TRP A 95 -5.42 -1.94 -4.51
CA TRP A 95 -4.49 -0.81 -4.65
C TRP A 95 -3.26 -1.26 -5.42
N GLN A 96 -2.80 -0.45 -6.37
CA GLN A 96 -1.68 -0.82 -7.24
C GLN A 96 -0.34 -0.25 -6.76
N ASN A 97 -0.38 0.65 -5.79
CA ASN A 97 0.80 1.30 -5.26
C ASN A 97 0.78 1.42 -3.73
N ARG A 98 1.98 1.32 -3.14
CA ARG A 98 2.22 1.58 -1.73
C ARG A 98 3.52 2.36 -1.50
N LYS A 99 3.53 3.22 -0.49
CA LYS A 99 4.71 3.89 0.05
C LYS A 99 4.80 3.65 1.55
N LYS A 100 6.00 3.27 2.02
CA LYS A 100 6.33 3.22 3.45
C LYS A 100 6.63 4.65 3.91
N VAL A 101 6.05 5.05 5.03
CA VAL A 101 6.37 6.28 5.75
C VAL A 101 7.06 5.84 7.04
N LEU A 102 8.31 6.25 7.21
CA LEU A 102 9.14 5.90 8.36
C LEU A 102 9.13 7.07 9.34
N PHE A 103 8.99 6.78 10.63
CA PHE A 103 9.15 7.75 11.70
C PHE A 103 10.54 7.59 12.29
N ASP A 104 11.30 8.69 12.30
CA ASP A 104 12.61 8.75 12.96
C ASP A 104 12.52 9.69 14.16
N ASN A 105 12.31 9.09 15.33
CA ASN A 105 12.30 9.76 16.61
C ASN A 105 13.67 9.71 17.31
N THR A 106 14.74 9.41 16.58
CA THR A 106 16.11 9.44 17.12
C THR A 106 16.82 10.75 16.83
N ASP A 107 16.30 11.57 15.89
CA ASP A 107 16.93 12.82 15.51
C ASP A 107 16.77 13.90 16.60
N THR A 108 17.84 14.09 17.35
CA THR A 108 17.96 15.15 18.38
C THR A 108 17.75 16.58 17.85
N ASN A 109 17.83 16.81 16.54
CA ASN A 109 17.61 18.14 15.93
C ASN A 109 16.13 18.46 15.70
N LEU A 110 15.25 17.45 15.61
CA LEU A 110 13.82 17.62 15.33
C LEU A 110 12.96 17.62 16.62
N GLY A 111 13.58 17.38 17.77
CA GLY A 111 12.91 17.18 19.04
C GLY A 111 12.57 15.70 19.21
N VAL A 112 13.19 15.08 20.20
CA VAL A 112 12.92 13.67 20.52
C VAL A 112 11.79 13.64 21.56
N PRO A 113 10.72 12.86 21.34
CA PRO A 113 9.68 12.68 22.34
C PRO A 113 10.30 12.23 23.67
N SER A 114 9.71 12.62 24.80
CA SER A 114 10.12 12.09 26.11
C SER A 114 9.33 10.84 26.51
N GLU A 115 8.37 10.42 25.69
CA GLU A 115 7.47 9.30 25.90
C GLU A 115 6.97 8.73 24.57
N ASN A 116 6.34 7.56 24.62
CA ASN A 116 5.66 6.99 23.47
C ASN A 116 4.43 7.84 23.12
N LEU A 117 4.23 8.10 21.83
CA LEU A 117 3.04 8.79 21.34
C LEU A 117 1.97 7.75 21.04
N VAL A 118 0.85 7.79 21.77
CA VAL A 118 -0.25 6.83 21.65
C VAL A 118 -1.47 7.51 21.07
N ASP A 119 -2.11 6.87 20.08
CA ASP A 119 -3.29 7.40 19.38
C ASP A 119 -3.09 8.86 18.91
N PHE A 120 -1.92 9.13 18.34
CA PHE A 120 -1.44 10.48 18.07
C PHE A 120 -1.65 10.86 16.58
N PRO A 121 -2.29 12.00 16.27
CA PRO A 121 -2.38 12.52 14.91
C PRO A 121 -1.03 13.04 14.42
N VAL A 122 -0.48 12.40 13.38
CA VAL A 122 0.76 12.82 12.73
C VAL A 122 0.44 13.50 11.40
N LEU A 123 1.09 14.65 11.15
CA LEU A 123 1.05 15.32 9.86
C LEU A 123 2.00 14.65 8.87
N ILE A 124 1.44 14.14 7.79
CA ILE A 124 2.15 13.59 6.65
C ILE A 124 2.13 14.62 5.51
N LYS A 125 3.33 15.03 5.09
CA LYS A 125 3.53 15.86 3.90
C LYS A 125 3.84 14.96 2.70
N LEU A 126 3.14 15.17 1.59
CA LEU A 126 3.39 14.46 0.34
C LEU A 126 3.75 15.45 -0.76
N ASP A 127 5.03 15.45 -1.17
CA ASP A 127 5.51 16.27 -2.28
C ASP A 127 5.32 15.58 -3.63
N SER A 128 4.77 16.32 -4.60
CA SER A 128 4.57 15.86 -5.98
C SER A 128 5.88 15.34 -6.59
N GLY A 129 5.84 14.13 -7.15
CA GLY A 129 6.98 13.49 -7.83
C GLY A 129 8.04 12.89 -6.91
N THR A 130 8.06 13.24 -5.62
CA THR A 130 8.97 12.65 -4.62
C THR A 130 8.27 11.62 -3.76
N ASP A 131 7.13 12.02 -3.19
CA ASP A 131 6.39 11.18 -2.25
C ASP A 131 5.24 10.46 -2.91
N ILE A 132 4.56 11.13 -3.82
CA ILE A 132 3.37 10.61 -4.48
C ILE A 132 3.37 11.00 -5.95
N ASP A 133 2.79 10.12 -6.75
CA ASP A 133 2.54 10.34 -8.17
C ASP A 133 1.05 10.61 -8.34
N TYR A 134 0.68 11.88 -8.31
CA TYR A 134 -0.73 12.31 -8.40
C TYR A 134 -1.41 11.92 -9.72
N SER A 135 -0.64 11.55 -10.76
CA SER A 135 -1.23 10.97 -11.99
C SER A 135 -1.88 9.60 -11.77
N LYS A 136 -1.63 8.99 -10.61
CA LYS A 136 -2.15 7.70 -10.18
C LYS A 136 -3.10 7.80 -8.98
N THR A 137 -3.63 8.98 -8.68
CA THR A 137 -4.63 9.17 -7.62
C THR A 137 -5.93 9.68 -8.23
N GLN A 138 -7.04 9.52 -7.52
CA GLN A 138 -8.26 10.25 -7.84
C GLN A 138 -8.12 11.72 -7.46
N ASN A 139 -8.87 12.58 -8.16
CA ASN A 139 -8.87 14.02 -7.90
C ASN A 139 -9.44 14.30 -6.52
N GLN A 140 -8.65 14.92 -5.62
CA GLN A 140 -8.92 15.11 -4.19
C GLN A 140 -8.56 13.91 -3.30
N GLY A 141 -7.81 12.93 -3.80
CA GLY A 141 -7.17 11.90 -2.97
C GLY A 141 -8.12 10.86 -2.35
N GLN A 142 -9.32 10.66 -2.90
CA GLN A 142 -10.31 9.71 -2.34
C GLN A 142 -9.79 8.27 -2.27
N ASP A 143 -8.85 7.91 -3.14
CA ASP A 143 -8.30 6.57 -3.23
C ASP A 143 -7.08 6.31 -2.36
N ILE A 144 -6.75 7.21 -1.42
CA ILE A 144 -5.66 6.93 -0.47
C ILE A 144 -6.14 6.12 0.73
N ARG A 145 -5.29 5.23 1.24
CA ARG A 145 -5.52 4.49 2.50
C ARG A 145 -4.23 4.42 3.30
N PHE A 146 -4.35 4.51 4.62
CA PHE A 146 -3.23 4.32 5.53
C PHE A 146 -3.41 3.05 6.33
N THR A 147 -2.33 2.30 6.52
CA THR A 147 -2.29 1.17 7.44
C THR A 147 -1.07 1.24 8.33
N ASP A 148 -1.16 0.64 9.51
CA ASP A 148 0.02 0.23 10.28
C ASP A 148 0.78 -0.89 9.54
N SER A 149 1.97 -1.18 10.03
CA SER A 149 2.85 -2.27 9.64
C SER A 149 2.21 -3.66 9.68
N ASP A 150 1.24 -3.88 10.59
CA ASP A 150 0.48 -5.13 10.72
C ASP A 150 -0.75 -5.21 9.77
N GLY A 151 -1.02 -4.14 9.03
CA GLY A 151 -2.16 -4.04 8.11
C GLY A 151 -3.43 -3.41 8.73
N THR A 152 -3.41 -3.01 9.99
CA THR A 152 -4.51 -2.30 10.65
C THR A 152 -4.79 -0.98 9.95
N ILE A 153 -6.06 -0.72 9.62
CA ILE A 153 -6.50 0.52 8.94
C ILE A 153 -6.38 1.70 9.90
N LEU A 154 -5.81 2.81 9.42
CA LEU A 154 -5.68 4.05 10.18
C LEU A 154 -6.64 5.12 9.67
N SER A 155 -7.27 5.82 10.61
CA SER A 155 -8.09 7.00 10.31
C SER A 155 -7.20 8.16 9.85
N TYR A 156 -7.70 8.91 8.87
CA TYR A 156 -7.00 10.05 8.31
C TYR A 156 -7.95 11.20 7.96
N GLU A 157 -7.39 12.40 7.85
CA GLU A 157 -8.02 13.61 7.35
C GLU A 157 -7.05 14.30 6.38
N ILE A 158 -7.54 14.64 5.19
CA ILE A 158 -6.80 15.45 4.22
C ILE A 158 -7.05 16.91 4.57
N GLU A 159 -6.03 17.58 5.11
CA GLU A 159 -6.08 19.03 5.36
C GLU A 159 -6.01 19.77 4.03
N ASN A 160 -5.07 19.39 3.16
CA ASN A 160 -4.92 19.99 1.84
C ASN A 160 -4.49 18.93 0.81
N TRP A 161 -5.08 19.00 -0.38
CA TRP A 161 -4.72 18.16 -1.53
C TRP A 161 -4.29 19.03 -2.71
N ASP A 162 -2.97 19.17 -2.90
CA ASP A 162 -2.38 19.93 -4.00
C ASP A 162 -1.55 19.00 -4.90
N GLU A 163 -2.13 18.61 -6.03
CA GLU A 163 -1.52 17.72 -7.02
C GLU A 163 -0.32 18.36 -7.74
N SER A 164 -0.20 19.70 -7.68
CA SER A 164 0.89 20.47 -8.26
C SER A 164 2.02 20.80 -7.28
N GLY A 165 1.79 20.57 -5.98
CA GLY A 165 2.68 20.97 -4.90
C GLY A 165 2.74 19.93 -3.79
N SER A 166 2.36 20.36 -2.59
CA SER A 166 2.43 19.56 -1.36
C SER A 166 1.03 19.32 -0.80
N SER A 167 0.70 18.05 -0.57
CA SER A 167 -0.51 17.68 0.19
C SER A 167 -0.16 17.47 1.66
N PHE A 168 -1.12 17.78 2.52
CA PHE A 168 -1.02 17.70 3.98
C PHE A 168 -2.14 16.80 4.49
N ILE A 169 -1.77 15.71 5.17
CA ILE A 169 -2.72 14.70 5.64
C ILE A 169 -2.41 14.37 7.09
N TRP A 170 -3.41 14.46 7.97
CA TRP A 170 -3.33 13.99 9.34
C TRP A 170 -3.70 12.51 9.40
N VAL A 171 -2.87 11.70 10.05
CA VAL A 171 -3.11 10.27 10.23
C VAL A 171 -2.99 9.92 11.70
N LYS A 172 -4.00 9.25 12.27
CA LYS A 172 -3.94 8.78 13.65
C LYS A 172 -3.10 7.51 13.72
N VAL A 173 -1.95 7.60 14.39
CA VAL A 173 -1.01 6.48 14.55
C VAL A 173 -1.18 5.88 15.95
N PRO A 174 -1.41 4.55 16.09
CA PRO A 174 -1.73 3.93 17.37
C PRO A 174 -0.58 4.02 18.39
N SER A 175 0.66 3.81 17.93
CA SER A 175 1.86 3.92 18.75
C SER A 175 3.03 4.39 17.90
N ILE A 176 3.80 5.34 18.42
CA ILE A 176 5.12 5.70 17.91
C ILE A 176 6.07 5.68 19.10
N ASP A 177 7.09 4.83 19.01
CA ASP A 177 7.99 4.59 20.12
C ASP A 177 8.97 5.75 20.27
N ILE A 178 9.29 6.02 21.53
CA ILE A 178 10.35 6.94 21.90
C ILE A 178 11.71 6.41 21.43
N ASN A 179 12.58 7.28 20.90
CA ASN A 179 13.94 6.91 20.46
C ASN A 179 13.98 5.73 19.46
N SER A 180 12.96 5.60 18.61
CA SER A 180 12.86 4.58 17.57
C SER A 180 13.01 5.19 16.17
N SER A 181 13.62 4.44 15.27
CA SER A 181 13.67 4.73 13.83
C SER A 181 13.01 3.62 12.99
N GLU A 182 12.30 2.70 13.64
CA GLU A 182 11.74 1.51 13.01
C GLU A 182 10.23 1.62 12.78
N ASP A 183 9.56 2.53 13.49
CA ASP A 183 8.12 2.72 13.40
C ASP A 183 7.72 3.22 12.02
N SER A 184 6.64 2.66 11.49
CA SER A 184 6.21 3.01 10.14
C SER A 184 4.75 2.71 9.88
N ILE A 185 4.22 3.46 8.94
CA ILE A 185 2.91 3.23 8.34
C ILE A 185 3.06 3.07 6.83
N PHE A 186 1.99 2.64 6.19
CA PHE A 186 1.93 2.47 4.75
C PHE A 186 0.80 3.29 4.14
N LEU A 187 1.15 4.08 3.14
CA LEU A 187 0.22 4.77 2.25
C LEU A 187 -0.06 3.90 1.03
N TYR A 188 -1.31 3.52 0.81
CA TYR A 188 -1.80 2.88 -0.41
C TYR A 188 -2.54 3.89 -1.27
N TYR A 189 -2.32 3.85 -2.59
CA TYR A 189 -3.07 4.68 -3.56
C TYR A 189 -3.14 3.95 -4.92
N ASN A 190 -3.75 4.58 -5.95
CA ASN A 190 -3.99 4.00 -7.26
C ASN A 190 -5.05 2.89 -7.23
N ASN A 191 -6.22 3.26 -6.71
CA ASN A 191 -7.45 2.49 -6.82
C ASN A 191 -8.58 3.40 -7.33
N PRO A 192 -8.81 3.47 -8.65
CA PRO A 192 -9.77 4.41 -9.25
C PRO A 192 -11.24 4.14 -8.90
N LEU A 193 -11.54 3.02 -8.22
CA LEU A 193 -12.89 2.66 -7.78
C LEU A 193 -13.09 2.87 -6.27
N ALA A 194 -12.05 3.27 -5.53
CA ALA A 194 -12.16 3.48 -4.10
C ALA A 194 -13.01 4.72 -3.79
N PRO A 195 -14.00 4.64 -2.90
CA PRO A 195 -14.69 5.82 -2.40
C PRO A 195 -13.79 6.60 -1.44
N ASP A 196 -14.15 7.85 -1.13
CA ASP A 196 -13.50 8.56 -0.02
C ASP A 196 -13.74 7.84 1.31
N ALA A 197 -12.75 7.83 2.19
CA ALA A 197 -12.77 7.13 3.48
C ALA A 197 -12.13 7.94 4.61
N GLN A 198 -12.00 9.26 4.46
CA GLN A 198 -11.59 10.14 5.54
C GLN A 198 -12.50 9.98 6.77
N ASN A 199 -11.91 10.07 7.96
CA ASN A 199 -12.65 10.08 9.21
C ASN A 199 -12.01 11.06 10.21
N PRO A 200 -12.18 12.39 9.99
CA PRO A 200 -11.59 13.41 10.85
C PRO A 200 -11.98 13.26 12.32
N ALA A 201 -13.24 12.92 12.59
CA ALA A 201 -13.74 12.76 13.95
C ALA A 201 -12.99 11.67 14.74
N ASP A 202 -12.59 10.58 14.07
CA ASP A 202 -11.78 9.53 14.71
C ASP A 202 -10.29 9.90 14.78
N VAL A 203 -9.76 10.65 13.80
CA VAL A 203 -8.39 11.20 13.86
C VAL A 203 -8.19 11.98 15.16
N TRP A 204 -9.13 12.87 15.47
CA TRP A 204 -9.04 13.77 16.62
C TRP A 204 -9.76 13.26 17.88
N SER A 205 -10.04 11.97 17.97
CA SER A 205 -10.79 11.36 19.08
C SER A 205 -10.02 11.32 20.41
N ASN A 206 -8.70 11.52 20.41
CA ASN A 206 -7.84 11.40 21.58
C ASN A 206 -7.83 12.66 22.47
N GLY A 207 -9.01 13.11 22.89
CA GLY A 207 -9.18 14.20 23.88
C GLY A 207 -9.04 15.62 23.34
N TYR A 208 -8.99 15.81 22.02
CA TYR A 208 -9.01 17.15 21.42
C TYR A 208 -10.39 17.78 21.59
N ALA A 209 -10.43 18.96 22.22
CA ALA A 209 -11.68 19.68 22.43
C ALA A 209 -12.24 20.30 21.14
N MET A 210 -11.36 20.76 20.26
CA MET A 210 -11.68 21.42 19.00
C MET A 210 -10.45 21.42 18.10
N VAL A 211 -10.62 21.16 16.80
CA VAL A 211 -9.55 21.23 15.80
C VAL A 211 -10.05 22.00 14.58
N GLN A 212 -9.35 23.07 14.24
CA GLN A 212 -9.70 23.97 13.14
C GLN A 212 -8.43 24.28 12.34
N HIS A 213 -8.40 23.87 11.08
CA HIS A 213 -7.22 24.01 10.21
C HIS A 213 -7.05 25.42 9.65
N LEU A 214 -8.11 26.24 9.66
CA LEU A 214 -8.08 27.65 9.27
C LEU A 214 -7.48 27.86 7.86
N ASP A 215 -7.80 27.02 6.89
CA ASP A 215 -7.34 27.12 5.51
C ASP A 215 -8.40 27.75 4.56
N ASP A 216 -9.60 28.03 5.08
CA ASP A 216 -10.70 28.61 4.30
C ASP A 216 -10.40 30.01 3.73
N ALA A 217 -10.43 30.15 2.40
CA ALA A 217 -10.35 31.44 1.71
C ALA A 217 -11.64 32.29 1.82
N SER A 218 -12.75 31.71 2.27
CA SER A 218 -14.07 32.37 2.33
C SER A 218 -14.47 32.85 3.75
N VAL A 219 -15.49 33.72 3.82
CA VAL A 219 -16.05 34.30 5.06
C VAL A 219 -17.27 33.53 5.58
N SER A 220 -17.19 32.20 5.64
CA SER A 220 -18.32 31.37 6.07
C SER A 220 -18.12 30.80 7.48
N THR A 221 -17.59 29.59 7.56
CA THR A 221 -17.47 28.79 8.77
C THR A 221 -16.14 28.09 8.75
N VAL A 222 -15.52 27.94 9.92
CA VAL A 222 -14.33 27.10 10.10
C VAL A 222 -14.79 25.83 10.78
N VAL A 223 -14.78 24.73 10.04
CA VAL A 223 -15.30 23.44 10.52
C VAL A 223 -14.41 22.93 11.66
N ASP A 224 -15.04 22.40 12.71
CA ASP A 224 -14.35 21.64 13.74
C ASP A 224 -14.22 20.18 13.29
N SER A 225 -12.98 19.70 13.12
CA SER A 225 -12.68 18.34 12.68
C SER A 225 -12.94 17.28 13.75
N THR A 226 -13.18 17.68 15.01
CA THR A 226 -13.55 16.75 16.08
C THR A 226 -15.03 16.37 16.03
N SER A 227 -15.42 15.34 16.80
CA SER A 227 -16.84 14.98 16.99
C SER A 227 -17.64 16.01 17.80
N SER A 228 -16.98 17.02 18.39
CA SER A 228 -17.62 18.02 19.26
C SER A 228 -18.45 19.04 18.49
N ASN A 229 -18.21 19.21 17.19
CA ASN A 229 -18.93 20.14 16.31
C ASN A 229 -18.91 21.60 16.80
N PHE A 230 -17.82 22.06 17.43
CA PHE A 230 -17.62 23.47 17.80
C PHE A 230 -17.20 24.31 16.58
N THR A 231 -17.99 24.27 15.51
CA THR A 231 -17.74 24.99 14.26
C THR A 231 -17.69 26.50 14.51
N GLY A 232 -16.56 27.10 14.14
CA GLY A 232 -16.32 28.53 14.27
C GLY A 232 -17.05 29.32 13.20
N THR A 233 -17.44 30.56 13.51
CA THR A 233 -17.90 31.53 12.52
C THR A 233 -16.81 32.56 12.26
N LYS A 234 -16.47 32.75 10.99
CA LYS A 234 -15.40 33.65 10.60
C LYS A 234 -15.93 35.07 10.34
N ARG A 235 -15.21 36.10 10.79
CA ARG A 235 -15.57 37.50 10.54
C ARG A 235 -14.99 38.09 9.26
N THR A 236 -13.82 37.59 8.83
CA THR A 236 -13.09 38.02 7.63
C THR A 236 -12.30 36.83 7.08
N SER A 237 -11.94 36.80 5.79
CA SER A 237 -11.09 35.74 5.23
C SER A 237 -9.71 35.73 5.92
N ASN A 238 -9.00 34.59 5.84
CA ASN A 238 -7.60 34.58 6.28
C ASN A 238 -6.79 35.45 5.31
N ALA A 239 -5.83 36.19 5.85
CA ALA A 239 -4.99 37.12 5.10
C ALA A 239 -3.96 36.39 4.25
#